data_AF-A0A7S2SIQ2-F1
#
_entry.id   AF-A0A7S2SIQ2-F1
#
_cell.length_a   1.000
_cell.length_b   1.000
_cell.length_c   1.000
_cell.angle_alpha   90.00
_cell.angle_beta   90.00
_cell.angle_gamma   90.00
#
_symmetry.space_group_name_H-M   'P 1'
#
loop_
_entity.id
_entity.type
_entity.pdbx_description
1 polymer ?
#
loop_
_entity_poly.entity_id
_entity_poly.type
_entity_poly.pdbx_seq_one_letter_code
_entity_poly.pdbx_strand_id
1 'polypeptide(L)'
;VKFRLACLVCVPLVLWDGGFGVFVANGWLFSSSDDDVPAARDEGDLGSSVKGVARKNENAYTGLRFSCDGGKGDFSIDVVNDNYCDCKDGSDEPGTAACSGIAADGGFFCVNENYKGIYIPSSRVSDGICDCCDGTDEVEGTCSNNCLEVGKKYREEMRQFEKDRTEGLERKKDYIRRGQLVASKNFEELQASKNAEIESAEAEETKLNEEIRILEEEEERQRKEKEKVLRGKRIQSLHLEKLDAHELRVLIVDLVVDGGSKHSLENILNRVLKEKAENSTVVVEVNVDGSINEKTDADTPAPDEPLIATWVESDTVDMDDDGEEVEDEDAEKEDADEEDEDEGKPKEEKTKQEKEESELEKKRSTRRGISDKLRTLKSERDDLEKEAKLDFGPEKEWWALKGQCFSIDTGGYKYEMCPFGKAKQDHISLGSWSGFEEGSDYKVFKFTNGQRCWNGPERSLTVKGSCGVEEIILDVSEPSTCEYHMQFKTPALCK
;
A
#
# COMPACT_ATOMS: atom_id res chain seq x y z
N VAL A 1 59.10 -43.54 -8.76
CA VAL A 1 58.46 -44.88 -8.92
C VAL A 1 57.50 -44.82 -10.12
N LYS A 2 57.33 -45.95 -10.84
CA LYS A 2 56.32 -46.30 -11.89
C LYS A 2 55.25 -45.22 -12.21
N PHE A 3 55.17 -44.68 -13.45
CA PHE A 3 54.42 -45.19 -14.64
C PHE A 3 52.89 -45.01 -14.51
N ARG A 4 52.08 -44.56 -15.51
CA ARG A 4 52.18 -44.07 -16.92
C ARG A 4 51.02 -43.05 -17.12
N LEU A 5 50.96 -42.07 -18.04
CA LEU A 5 51.53 -41.77 -19.38
C LEU A 5 50.68 -42.25 -20.60
N ALA A 6 50.44 -41.33 -21.55
CA ALA A 6 49.92 -41.47 -22.93
C ALA A 6 48.37 -41.60 -23.09
N CYS A 7 47.73 -41.13 -24.18
CA CYS A 7 48.26 -40.51 -25.42
C CYS A 7 47.26 -39.54 -26.11
N LEU A 8 47.75 -38.73 -27.07
CA LEU A 8 46.95 -38.14 -28.17
C LEU A 8 46.62 -39.22 -29.23
N VAL A 9 45.77 -38.91 -30.23
CA VAL A 9 46.13 -38.91 -31.69
C VAL A 9 44.93 -38.66 -32.64
N CYS A 10 45.22 -38.00 -33.77
CA CYS A 10 44.47 -37.88 -35.05
C CYS A 10 43.06 -37.25 -35.14
N VAL A 11 43.05 -36.05 -35.73
CA VAL A 11 42.11 -35.65 -36.80
C VAL A 11 42.41 -36.43 -38.09
N PRO A 12 41.41 -36.66 -38.96
CA PRO A 12 41.64 -36.55 -40.41
C PRO A 12 40.65 -35.58 -41.09
N LEU A 13 41.18 -34.70 -41.96
CA LEU A 13 40.36 -34.01 -42.97
C LEU A 13 40.07 -34.96 -44.13
N VAL A 14 38.84 -34.88 -44.67
CA VAL A 14 38.54 -35.31 -46.04
C VAL A 14 37.68 -34.23 -46.70
N LEU A 15 38.16 -33.69 -47.82
CA LEU A 15 37.38 -32.89 -48.76
C LEU A 15 36.94 -33.81 -49.90
N TRP A 16 35.68 -33.76 -50.34
CA TRP A 16 35.40 -33.71 -51.78
C TRP A 16 33.98 -33.27 -52.17
N ASP A 17 33.95 -32.29 -53.08
CA ASP A 17 33.10 -32.10 -54.26
C ASP A 17 31.63 -32.58 -54.28
N GLY A 18 30.73 -31.59 -54.33
CA GLY A 18 29.95 -31.32 -55.56
C GLY A 18 28.89 -32.33 -56.01
N GLY A 19 27.63 -32.10 -55.62
CA GLY A 19 26.46 -32.78 -56.20
C GLY A 19 25.22 -31.87 -56.25
N PHE A 20 24.80 -31.44 -57.44
CA PHE A 20 23.56 -30.70 -57.64
C PHE A 20 22.35 -31.65 -57.50
N GLY A 21 21.54 -31.48 -56.46
CA GLY A 21 20.37 -32.32 -56.18
C GLY A 21 19.08 -31.51 -56.12
N VAL A 22 18.43 -31.28 -57.28
CA VAL A 22 17.14 -30.58 -57.33
C VAL A 22 16.03 -31.51 -56.85
N PHE A 23 15.60 -31.35 -55.59
CA PHE A 23 14.35 -31.94 -55.11
C PHE A 23 13.18 -31.03 -55.49
N VAL A 24 12.33 -31.53 -56.40
CA VAL A 24 11.13 -30.83 -56.87
C VAL A 24 10.08 -30.83 -55.77
N ALA A 25 9.66 -29.63 -55.34
CA ALA A 25 8.55 -29.46 -54.41
C ALA A 25 7.22 -29.77 -55.12
N ASN A 26 6.81 -31.03 -55.10
CA ASN A 26 5.43 -31.41 -55.46
C ASN A 26 4.49 -30.95 -54.34
N GLY A 27 3.87 -29.79 -54.55
CA GLY A 27 2.94 -29.21 -53.59
C GLY A 27 1.73 -30.10 -53.34
N TRP A 28 1.60 -30.59 -52.10
CA TRP A 28 0.33 -31.03 -51.55
C TRP A 28 -0.24 -29.89 -50.73
N LEU A 29 -1.27 -29.22 -51.29
CA LEU A 29 -2.12 -28.30 -50.54
C LEU A 29 -2.96 -29.13 -49.57
N PHE A 30 -2.41 -29.42 -48.39
CA PHE A 30 -3.21 -29.81 -47.24
C PHE A 30 -4.08 -28.61 -46.86
N SER A 31 -5.36 -28.71 -47.21
CA SER A 31 -6.40 -27.86 -46.64
C SER A 31 -6.62 -28.30 -45.20
N SER A 32 -5.95 -27.64 -44.25
CA SER A 32 -6.19 -27.84 -42.82
C SER A 32 -7.61 -27.39 -42.47
N SER A 33 -8.53 -28.36 -42.36
CA SER A 33 -9.73 -28.20 -41.55
C SER A 33 -9.34 -28.59 -40.12
N ASP A 34 -8.99 -27.60 -39.30
CA ASP A 34 -8.39 -27.80 -37.95
C ASP A 34 -9.38 -28.29 -36.87
N ASP A 35 -10.47 -28.96 -37.26
CA ASP A 35 -11.54 -29.41 -36.36
C ASP A 35 -11.12 -30.64 -35.53
N ASP A 36 -10.63 -31.70 -36.19
CA ASP A 36 -10.36 -33.03 -35.59
C ASP A 36 -8.87 -33.36 -35.45
N VAL A 37 -8.19 -32.63 -34.56
CA VAL A 37 -7.02 -33.22 -33.86
C VAL A 37 -7.57 -34.08 -32.72
N PRO A 38 -7.48 -35.42 -32.77
CA PRO A 38 -7.86 -36.24 -31.63
C PRO A 38 -6.95 -35.87 -30.46
N ALA A 39 -7.54 -35.57 -29.30
CA ALA A 39 -6.78 -35.36 -28.08
C ALA A 39 -5.88 -36.58 -27.83
N ALA A 40 -4.63 -36.35 -27.44
CA ALA A 40 -3.72 -37.42 -27.08
C ALA A 40 -4.32 -38.17 -25.88
N ARG A 41 -4.91 -39.34 -26.13
CA ARG A 41 -5.47 -40.22 -25.10
C ARG A 41 -4.30 -40.63 -24.21
N ASP A 42 -4.32 -40.22 -22.95
CA ASP A 42 -3.44 -40.79 -21.94
C ASP A 42 -3.69 -42.30 -21.87
N GLU A 43 -2.66 -43.12 -21.69
CA GLU A 43 -2.80 -44.59 -21.80
C GLU A 43 -3.68 -45.16 -20.66
N GLY A 44 -3.87 -44.39 -19.58
CA GLY A 44 -4.82 -44.70 -18.51
C GLY A 44 -6.30 -44.47 -18.87
N ASP A 45 -6.60 -43.66 -19.90
CA ASP A 45 -7.97 -43.24 -20.29
C ASP A 45 -8.60 -44.19 -21.34
N LEU A 46 -8.22 -45.46 -21.24
CA LEU A 46 -8.67 -46.55 -22.10
C LEU A 46 -9.34 -47.62 -21.23
N GLY A 47 -10.34 -48.29 -21.80
CA GLY A 47 -11.00 -49.42 -21.14
C GLY A 47 -10.08 -50.63 -21.02
N SER A 48 -10.20 -51.35 -19.91
CA SER A 48 -9.66 -52.70 -19.76
C SER A 48 -10.71 -53.75 -20.11
N SER A 49 -10.32 -55.02 -20.12
CA SER A 49 -11.24 -56.16 -20.21
C SER A 49 -12.02 -56.45 -18.91
N VAL A 50 -11.84 -55.66 -17.84
CA VAL A 50 -12.44 -55.89 -16.51
C VAL A 50 -13.31 -54.69 -16.12
N LYS A 51 -14.59 -54.94 -15.77
CA LYS A 51 -15.54 -53.88 -15.44
C LYS A 51 -15.02 -53.04 -14.27
N GLY A 52 -15.07 -51.72 -14.42
CA GLY A 52 -14.63 -50.74 -13.41
C GLY A 52 -13.11 -50.55 -13.28
N VAL A 53 -12.28 -51.22 -14.10
CA VAL A 53 -10.81 -51.12 -14.03
C VAL A 53 -10.26 -50.28 -15.20
N ALA A 54 -9.50 -49.22 -14.89
CA ALA A 54 -8.74 -48.46 -15.88
C ALA A 54 -7.57 -49.27 -16.45
N ARG A 55 -7.29 -49.15 -17.76
CA ARG A 55 -6.30 -50.00 -18.46
C ARG A 55 -4.90 -50.05 -17.84
N LYS A 56 -4.43 -48.94 -17.25
CA LYS A 56 -3.17 -48.89 -16.47
C LYS A 56 -3.09 -49.94 -15.35
N ASN A 57 -4.22 -50.34 -14.76
CA ASN A 57 -4.34 -51.29 -13.66
C ASN A 57 -4.73 -52.70 -14.13
N GLU A 58 -5.09 -52.88 -15.41
CA GLU A 58 -5.59 -54.14 -15.99
C GLU A 58 -4.73 -55.37 -15.63
N ASN A 59 -3.40 -55.19 -15.63
CA ASN A 59 -2.43 -56.26 -15.36
C ASN A 59 -2.57 -56.91 -13.95
N ALA A 60 -3.17 -56.22 -12.97
CA ALA A 60 -3.43 -56.80 -11.64
C ALA A 60 -4.58 -57.83 -11.67
N TYR A 61 -5.45 -57.75 -12.68
CA TYR A 61 -6.65 -58.57 -12.87
C TYR A 61 -6.49 -59.58 -14.02
N THR A 62 -5.37 -59.58 -14.74
CA THR A 62 -5.10 -60.56 -15.81
C THR A 62 -4.46 -61.84 -15.26
N GLY A 63 -5.24 -62.92 -15.11
CA GLY A 63 -4.70 -64.22 -14.75
C GLY A 63 -5.77 -65.29 -14.48
N LEU A 64 -5.32 -66.42 -13.91
CA LEU A 64 -6.18 -67.43 -13.30
C LEU A 64 -6.30 -67.24 -11.77
N ARG A 65 -5.58 -66.28 -11.21
CA ARG A 65 -5.49 -65.98 -9.78
C ARG A 65 -5.44 -64.49 -9.58
N PHE A 66 -6.05 -64.02 -8.50
CA PHE A 66 -6.08 -62.62 -8.09
C PHE A 66 -5.51 -62.49 -6.67
N SER A 67 -4.97 -61.34 -6.31
CA SER A 67 -4.44 -61.07 -4.97
C SER A 67 -4.71 -59.61 -4.63
N CYS A 68 -5.37 -59.36 -3.48
CA CYS A 68 -5.74 -58.02 -3.07
C CYS A 68 -4.50 -57.10 -2.97
N ASP A 69 -4.62 -55.83 -3.35
CA ASP A 69 -3.51 -54.87 -3.35
C ASP A 69 -2.88 -54.68 -1.94
N GLY A 70 -3.67 -54.84 -0.87
CA GLY A 70 -3.21 -54.89 0.53
C GLY A 70 -2.47 -56.16 0.93
N GLY A 71 -2.14 -57.06 -0.01
CA GLY A 71 -1.24 -58.20 0.17
C GLY A 71 -1.78 -59.34 1.01
N LYS A 72 -3.10 -59.60 1.00
CA LYS A 72 -3.73 -60.67 1.78
C LYS A 72 -4.75 -61.48 0.99
N GLY A 73 -4.37 -62.70 0.67
CA GLY A 73 -5.19 -63.66 -0.07
C GLY A 73 -4.71 -63.81 -1.51
N ASP A 74 -4.79 -65.04 -2.00
CA ASP A 74 -4.40 -65.46 -3.34
C ASP A 74 -5.55 -66.34 -3.86
N PHE A 75 -6.50 -65.69 -4.50
CA PHE A 75 -7.84 -66.19 -4.81
C PHE A 75 -7.89 -66.79 -6.24
N SER A 76 -9.03 -67.35 -6.62
CA SER A 76 -9.31 -67.56 -8.04
C SER A 76 -9.67 -66.21 -8.68
N ILE A 77 -9.49 -66.06 -9.99
CA ILE A 77 -9.96 -64.86 -10.70
C ILE A 77 -11.49 -64.71 -10.65
N ASP A 78 -12.21 -65.81 -10.42
CA ASP A 78 -13.68 -65.86 -10.30
C ASP A 78 -14.26 -65.09 -9.10
N VAL A 79 -13.41 -64.60 -8.17
CA VAL A 79 -13.80 -63.75 -7.03
C VAL A 79 -13.88 -62.26 -7.44
N VAL A 80 -13.26 -61.87 -8.56
CA VAL A 80 -13.31 -60.47 -9.01
C VAL A 80 -14.68 -60.14 -9.58
N ASN A 81 -15.36 -59.15 -9.00
CA ASN A 81 -16.72 -58.72 -9.32
C ASN A 81 -17.80 -59.81 -9.14
N ASP A 82 -17.72 -60.63 -8.07
CA ASP A 82 -18.72 -61.69 -7.79
C ASP A 82 -19.92 -61.23 -6.92
N ASN A 83 -19.96 -59.94 -6.58
CA ASN A 83 -20.85 -59.25 -5.64
C ASN A 83 -20.61 -59.55 -4.15
N TYR A 84 -19.41 -60.01 -3.76
CA TYR A 84 -19.01 -60.21 -2.38
C TYR A 84 -17.67 -59.55 -2.04
N CYS A 85 -17.57 -58.95 -0.85
CA CYS A 85 -16.36 -58.23 -0.41
C CYS A 85 -15.46 -59.15 0.44
N ASP A 86 -14.55 -59.86 -0.21
CA ASP A 86 -13.52 -60.75 0.37
C ASP A 86 -12.24 -59.98 0.75
N CYS A 87 -11.83 -58.99 -0.05
CA CYS A 87 -10.65 -58.17 0.20
C CYS A 87 -10.90 -57.05 1.22
N LYS A 88 -9.88 -56.75 2.03
CA LYS A 88 -9.96 -55.72 3.10
C LYS A 88 -9.67 -54.28 2.66
N ASP A 89 -9.41 -54.11 1.37
CA ASP A 89 -9.16 -52.86 0.66
C ASP A 89 -10.25 -52.59 -0.41
N GLY A 90 -11.03 -53.61 -0.77
CA GLY A 90 -12.05 -53.57 -1.83
C GLY A 90 -11.52 -53.76 -3.25
N SER A 91 -10.27 -54.22 -3.43
CA SER A 91 -9.65 -54.42 -4.75
C SER A 91 -10.20 -55.60 -5.55
N ASP A 92 -10.96 -56.50 -4.93
CA ASP A 92 -11.77 -57.54 -5.57
C ASP A 92 -13.00 -57.02 -6.31
N GLU A 93 -13.52 -55.86 -5.91
CA GLU A 93 -14.81 -55.32 -6.36
C GLU A 93 -14.71 -53.95 -7.05
N PRO A 94 -13.87 -53.78 -8.09
CA PRO A 94 -13.80 -52.53 -8.87
C PRO A 94 -15.07 -52.27 -9.70
N GLY A 95 -15.82 -53.33 -10.04
CA GLY A 95 -16.93 -53.34 -10.98
C GLY A 95 -18.33 -53.37 -10.36
N THR A 96 -18.46 -53.51 -9.03
CA THR A 96 -19.75 -53.57 -8.32
C THR A 96 -19.75 -52.78 -7.01
N ALA A 97 -20.91 -52.66 -6.36
CA ALA A 97 -21.09 -51.93 -5.10
C ALA A 97 -20.72 -52.69 -3.82
N ALA A 98 -20.28 -53.96 -3.91
CA ALA A 98 -20.14 -54.84 -2.74
C ALA A 98 -19.16 -54.32 -1.68
N CYS A 99 -18.05 -53.70 -2.08
CA CYS A 99 -17.06 -53.10 -1.16
C CYS A 99 -17.27 -51.58 -0.90
N SER A 100 -18.46 -51.03 -1.16
CA SER A 100 -18.77 -49.60 -1.04
C SER A 100 -18.51 -48.95 0.33
N GLY A 101 -18.41 -49.73 1.41
CA GLY A 101 -18.05 -49.25 2.76
C GLY A 101 -16.57 -49.43 3.14
N ILE A 102 -15.72 -49.94 2.23
CA ILE A 102 -14.33 -50.35 2.49
C ILE A 102 -13.34 -49.74 1.48
N ALA A 103 -13.78 -49.51 0.24
CA ALA A 103 -12.94 -49.12 -0.90
C ALA A 103 -11.95 -47.99 -0.59
N ALA A 104 -10.65 -48.33 -0.59
CA ALA A 104 -9.55 -47.38 -0.55
C ALA A 104 -9.05 -47.08 -1.98
N ASP A 105 -8.77 -45.81 -2.28
CA ASP A 105 -8.01 -45.34 -3.45
C ASP A 105 -8.32 -46.00 -4.82
N GLY A 106 -9.60 -46.10 -5.17
CA GLY A 106 -10.04 -46.60 -6.48
C GLY A 106 -11.47 -46.20 -6.84
N GLY A 107 -12.43 -47.02 -6.42
CA GLY A 107 -13.81 -46.93 -6.92
C GLY A 107 -13.95 -47.45 -8.35
N PHE A 108 -15.12 -47.27 -8.94
CA PHE A 108 -15.46 -47.75 -10.27
C PHE A 108 -14.99 -46.77 -11.36
N PHE A 109 -14.22 -47.26 -12.35
CA PHE A 109 -13.79 -46.46 -13.49
C PHE A 109 -14.78 -46.51 -14.66
N CYS A 110 -15.44 -45.38 -14.95
CA CYS A 110 -16.14 -45.16 -16.21
C CYS A 110 -15.11 -44.85 -17.32
N VAL A 111 -15.21 -45.51 -18.48
CA VAL A 111 -14.28 -45.28 -19.60
C VAL A 111 -14.66 -44.04 -20.40
N ASN A 112 -15.97 -43.74 -20.47
CA ASN A 112 -16.52 -42.48 -20.98
C ASN A 112 -15.98 -42.09 -22.37
N GLU A 113 -16.08 -43.00 -23.34
CA GLU A 113 -15.51 -42.80 -24.68
C GLU A 113 -15.93 -41.45 -25.31
N ASN A 114 -14.94 -40.70 -25.79
CA ASN A 114 -15.07 -39.35 -26.33
C ASN A 114 -15.34 -38.23 -25.30
N TYR A 115 -15.28 -38.49 -23.99
CA TYR A 115 -15.22 -37.48 -22.92
C TYR A 115 -13.86 -37.55 -22.19
N LYS A 116 -13.82 -38.18 -21.00
CA LYS A 116 -12.63 -38.44 -20.18
C LYS A 116 -12.96 -39.55 -19.17
N GLY A 117 -12.00 -40.39 -18.83
CA GLY A 117 -12.15 -41.37 -17.76
C GLY A 117 -12.43 -40.70 -16.41
N ILE A 118 -13.35 -41.27 -15.64
CA ILE A 118 -13.64 -40.81 -14.26
C ILE A 118 -13.76 -42.01 -13.33
N TYR A 119 -13.37 -41.81 -12.08
CA TYR A 119 -13.68 -42.75 -10.99
C TYR A 119 -14.91 -42.25 -10.23
N ILE A 120 -15.87 -43.13 -9.99
CA ILE A 120 -17.04 -42.89 -9.14
C ILE A 120 -16.97 -43.78 -7.89
N PRO A 121 -17.56 -43.38 -6.75
CA PRO A 121 -17.60 -44.24 -5.57
C PRO A 121 -18.38 -45.52 -5.88
N SER A 122 -17.90 -46.69 -5.44
CA SER A 122 -18.56 -47.97 -5.71
C SER A 122 -20.01 -48.02 -5.20
N SER A 123 -20.39 -47.16 -4.25
CA SER A 123 -21.79 -46.99 -3.80
C SER A 123 -22.76 -46.50 -4.88
N ARG A 124 -22.27 -45.99 -6.02
CA ARG A 124 -23.08 -45.50 -7.16
C ARG A 124 -23.09 -46.47 -8.36
N VAL A 125 -22.67 -47.72 -8.14
CA VAL A 125 -22.68 -48.74 -9.19
C VAL A 125 -23.95 -49.56 -9.04
N SER A 126 -24.87 -49.45 -10.00
CA SER A 126 -26.19 -50.11 -9.95
C SER A 126 -27.07 -49.63 -8.77
N ASP A 127 -27.06 -48.31 -8.49
CA ASP A 127 -27.96 -47.65 -7.52
C ASP A 127 -29.23 -47.04 -8.16
N GLY A 128 -29.27 -46.99 -9.49
CA GLY A 128 -30.37 -46.45 -10.31
C GLY A 128 -30.15 -45.02 -10.82
N ILE A 129 -28.97 -44.43 -10.61
CA ILE A 129 -28.58 -43.09 -11.07
C ILE A 129 -27.48 -43.23 -12.14
N CYS A 130 -27.59 -42.45 -13.23
CA CYS A 130 -26.57 -42.40 -14.27
C CYS A 130 -25.46 -41.38 -13.91
N ASP A 131 -24.37 -41.86 -13.34
CA ASP A 131 -23.18 -41.10 -12.95
C ASP A 131 -22.09 -41.13 -14.05
N CYS A 132 -21.93 -42.26 -14.74
CA CYS A 132 -21.10 -42.40 -15.93
C CYS A 132 -21.83 -41.84 -17.18
N CYS A 133 -21.12 -41.09 -18.05
CA CYS A 133 -21.74 -40.61 -19.30
C CYS A 133 -21.97 -41.74 -20.33
N ASP A 134 -21.31 -42.88 -20.15
CA ASP A 134 -21.46 -44.07 -20.99
C ASP A 134 -22.53 -45.05 -20.48
N GLY A 135 -23.01 -44.87 -19.24
CA GLY A 135 -23.99 -45.74 -18.58
C GLY A 135 -23.43 -47.10 -18.14
N THR A 136 -22.11 -47.24 -17.96
CA THR A 136 -21.46 -48.51 -17.57
C THR A 136 -21.51 -48.82 -16.08
N ASP A 137 -21.82 -47.84 -15.24
CA ASP A 137 -22.21 -47.98 -13.83
C ASP A 137 -23.44 -48.86 -13.66
N GLU A 138 -24.48 -48.57 -14.44
CA GLU A 138 -25.81 -49.17 -14.36
C GLU A 138 -25.96 -50.48 -15.16
N VAL A 139 -27.13 -51.11 -15.04
CA VAL A 139 -27.50 -52.27 -15.86
C VAL A 139 -27.89 -51.84 -17.29
N GLU A 140 -27.55 -52.69 -18.27
CA GLU A 140 -27.71 -52.38 -19.70
C GLU A 140 -29.16 -51.98 -20.05
N GLY A 141 -29.32 -50.77 -20.58
CA GLY A 141 -30.61 -50.20 -20.98
C GLY A 141 -31.26 -49.27 -19.94
N THR A 142 -30.71 -49.12 -18.73
CA THR A 142 -31.16 -48.09 -17.77
C THR A 142 -30.71 -46.70 -18.18
N CYS A 143 -29.43 -46.56 -18.54
CA CYS A 143 -28.81 -45.28 -18.90
C CYS A 143 -28.55 -45.15 -20.41
N SER A 144 -28.60 -43.92 -20.91
CA SER A 144 -28.29 -43.59 -22.32
C SER A 144 -26.93 -42.93 -22.44
N ASN A 145 -26.04 -43.48 -23.27
CA ASN A 145 -24.72 -42.89 -23.50
C ASN A 145 -24.83 -41.49 -24.13
N ASN A 146 -24.30 -40.48 -23.43
CA ASN A 146 -24.26 -39.08 -23.85
C ASN A 146 -22.84 -38.49 -23.92
N CYS A 147 -21.79 -39.32 -23.77
CA CYS A 147 -20.40 -38.88 -23.71
C CYS A 147 -19.95 -38.05 -24.92
N LEU A 148 -20.52 -38.27 -26.10
CA LEU A 148 -20.18 -37.49 -27.30
C LEU A 148 -20.55 -35.99 -27.14
N GLU A 149 -21.69 -35.69 -26.51
CA GLU A 149 -22.15 -34.32 -26.28
C GLU A 149 -21.42 -33.68 -25.10
N VAL A 150 -21.38 -34.37 -23.96
CA VAL A 150 -20.63 -33.93 -22.75
C VAL A 150 -19.16 -33.69 -23.08
N GLY A 151 -18.55 -34.62 -23.81
CA GLY A 151 -17.17 -34.55 -24.26
C GLY A 151 -16.92 -33.48 -25.32
N LYS A 152 -17.86 -33.20 -26.23
CA LYS A 152 -17.76 -32.05 -27.14
C LYS A 152 -17.72 -30.75 -26.36
N LYS A 153 -18.67 -30.54 -25.44
CA LYS A 153 -18.72 -29.35 -24.58
C LYS A 153 -17.44 -29.20 -23.77
N TYR A 154 -16.96 -30.28 -23.14
CA TYR A 154 -15.70 -30.27 -22.41
C TYR A 154 -14.49 -29.90 -23.28
N ARG A 155 -14.39 -30.41 -24.51
CA ARG A 155 -13.31 -30.00 -25.45
C ARG A 155 -13.39 -28.53 -25.85
N GLU A 156 -14.59 -27.97 -25.97
CA GLU A 156 -14.80 -26.56 -26.29
C GLU A 156 -14.40 -25.66 -25.10
N GLU A 157 -14.84 -26.00 -23.89
CA GLU A 157 -14.44 -25.33 -22.64
C GLU A 157 -12.93 -25.42 -22.39
N MET A 158 -12.30 -26.58 -22.63
CA MET A 158 -10.85 -26.75 -22.50
C MET A 158 -10.05 -26.03 -23.60
N ARG A 159 -10.55 -25.96 -24.85
CA ARG A 159 -9.93 -25.15 -25.92
C ARG A 159 -9.96 -23.66 -25.57
N GLN A 160 -11.07 -23.17 -25.03
CA GLN A 160 -11.20 -21.77 -24.57
C GLN A 160 -10.30 -21.50 -23.36
N PHE A 161 -10.26 -22.39 -22.37
CA PHE A 161 -9.36 -22.27 -21.21
C PHE A 161 -7.88 -22.26 -21.60
N GLU A 162 -7.45 -23.12 -22.53
CA GLU A 162 -6.06 -23.16 -22.98
C GLU A 162 -5.69 -21.90 -23.80
N LYS A 163 -6.61 -21.42 -24.65
CA LYS A 163 -6.45 -20.13 -25.33
C LYS A 163 -6.25 -19.00 -24.31
N ASP A 164 -7.15 -18.90 -23.33
CA ASP A 164 -7.10 -17.90 -22.26
C ASP A 164 -5.81 -18.00 -21.42
N ARG A 165 -5.34 -19.22 -21.16
CA ARG A 165 -4.04 -19.47 -20.49
C ARG A 165 -2.87 -18.97 -21.34
N THR A 166 -2.86 -19.23 -22.64
CA THR A 166 -1.79 -18.75 -23.54
C THR A 166 -1.77 -17.22 -23.69
N GLU A 167 -2.94 -16.57 -23.75
CA GLU A 167 -3.07 -15.11 -23.86
C GLU A 167 -2.68 -14.41 -22.53
N GLY A 168 -3.06 -15.00 -21.40
CA GLY A 168 -2.60 -14.56 -20.07
C GLY A 168 -1.09 -14.74 -19.89
N LEU A 169 -0.52 -15.86 -20.36
CA LEU A 169 0.93 -16.10 -20.35
C LEU A 169 1.69 -15.14 -21.29
N GLU A 170 1.07 -14.64 -22.35
CA GLU A 170 1.66 -13.58 -23.19
C GLU A 170 1.66 -12.22 -22.48
N ARG A 171 0.53 -11.77 -21.91
CA ARG A 171 0.51 -10.55 -21.06
C ARG A 171 1.51 -10.65 -19.90
N LYS A 172 1.67 -11.83 -19.28
CA LYS A 172 2.66 -12.07 -18.22
C LYS A 172 4.10 -11.78 -18.65
N LYS A 173 4.50 -12.08 -19.90
CA LYS A 173 5.84 -11.76 -20.42
C LYS A 173 6.08 -10.25 -20.48
N ASP A 174 5.05 -9.47 -20.82
CA ASP A 174 5.11 -8.01 -20.79
C ASP A 174 5.11 -7.46 -19.35
N TYR A 175 4.47 -8.15 -18.42
CA TYR A 175 4.50 -7.79 -16.99
C TYR A 175 5.90 -7.99 -16.40
N ILE A 176 6.50 -9.16 -16.67
CA ILE A 176 7.90 -9.48 -16.37
C ILE A 176 8.84 -8.44 -17.01
N ARG A 177 8.67 -8.12 -18.30
CA ARG A 177 9.51 -7.12 -18.99
C ARG A 177 9.41 -5.74 -18.32
N ARG A 178 8.21 -5.31 -17.90
CA ARG A 178 8.00 -4.05 -17.17
C ARG A 178 8.67 -4.07 -15.79
N GLY A 179 8.46 -5.13 -15.00
CA GLY A 179 9.06 -5.29 -13.68
C GLY A 179 10.58 -5.36 -13.72
N GLN A 180 11.15 -6.14 -14.63
CA GLN A 180 12.59 -6.23 -14.87
C GLN A 180 13.19 -4.89 -15.33
N LEU A 181 12.50 -4.13 -16.19
CA LEU A 181 12.95 -2.80 -16.60
C LEU A 181 13.05 -1.84 -15.40
N VAL A 182 12.10 -1.89 -14.47
CA VAL A 182 12.15 -1.04 -13.26
C VAL A 182 13.16 -1.56 -12.23
N ALA A 183 13.28 -2.87 -12.03
CA ALA A 183 14.33 -3.47 -11.20
C ALA A 183 15.75 -3.27 -11.78
N SER A 184 15.89 -3.03 -13.09
CA SER A 184 17.16 -2.66 -13.72
C SER A 184 17.55 -1.20 -13.51
N LYS A 185 16.62 -0.34 -13.08
CA LYS A 185 16.98 0.98 -12.55
C LYS A 185 17.57 0.75 -11.18
N ASN A 186 18.79 1.26 -10.97
CA ASN A 186 19.46 1.13 -9.68
C ASN A 186 18.70 1.94 -8.62
N PHE A 187 17.93 1.23 -7.79
CA PHE A 187 17.04 1.83 -6.82
C PHE A 187 17.82 2.51 -5.67
N GLU A 188 18.96 1.94 -5.30
CA GLU A 188 19.89 2.48 -4.31
C GLU A 188 20.51 3.81 -4.80
N GLU A 189 20.79 3.93 -6.11
CA GLU A 189 21.29 5.16 -6.74
C GLU A 189 20.20 6.24 -6.85
N LEU A 190 18.94 5.86 -7.11
CA LEU A 190 17.81 6.79 -7.06
C LEU A 190 17.56 7.30 -5.64
N GLN A 191 17.62 6.42 -4.63
CA GLN A 191 17.58 6.81 -3.22
C GLN A 191 18.77 7.70 -2.83
N ALA A 192 19.98 7.39 -3.29
CA ALA A 192 21.16 8.21 -3.04
C ALA A 192 21.05 9.61 -3.67
N SER A 193 20.53 9.71 -4.91
CA SER A 193 20.21 11.00 -5.54
C SER A 193 19.20 11.79 -4.70
N LYS A 194 18.11 11.16 -4.27
CA LYS A 194 17.08 11.82 -3.43
C LYS A 194 17.61 12.24 -2.07
N ASN A 195 18.45 11.44 -1.43
CA ASN A 195 19.11 11.82 -0.18
C ASN A 195 20.06 13.02 -0.38
N ALA A 196 20.81 13.09 -1.48
CA ALA A 196 21.67 14.23 -1.81
C ALA A 196 20.87 15.49 -2.17
N GLU A 197 19.73 15.36 -2.86
CA GLU A 197 18.77 16.45 -3.10
C GLU A 197 18.22 17.00 -1.77
N ILE A 198 17.88 16.13 -0.82
CA ILE A 198 17.43 16.50 0.52
C ILE A 198 18.54 17.21 1.31
N GLU A 199 19.75 16.63 1.39
CA GLU A 199 20.89 17.23 2.11
C GLU A 199 21.24 18.62 1.55
N SER A 200 21.21 18.79 0.23
CA SER A 200 21.40 20.09 -0.43
C SER A 200 20.30 21.10 -0.07
N ALA A 201 19.03 20.68 0.00
CA ALA A 201 17.90 21.53 0.38
C ALA A 201 17.91 21.90 1.87
N GLU A 202 18.28 20.97 2.76
CA GLU A 202 18.49 21.23 4.20
C GLU A 202 19.65 22.21 4.41
N ALA A 203 20.74 22.06 3.64
CA ALA A 203 21.87 22.99 3.64
C ALA A 203 21.53 24.37 3.04
N GLU A 204 20.44 24.51 2.27
CA GLU A 204 19.93 25.81 1.80
C GLU A 204 18.96 26.42 2.83
N GLU A 205 18.03 25.64 3.36
CA GLU A 205 17.05 26.08 4.37
C GLU A 205 17.73 26.52 5.68
N THR A 206 18.77 25.83 6.13
CA THR A 206 19.54 26.21 7.33
C THR A 206 20.29 27.53 7.16
N LYS A 207 20.96 27.75 6.02
CA LYS A 207 21.58 29.04 5.69
C LYS A 207 20.55 30.16 5.63
N LEU A 208 19.42 29.92 4.99
CA LEU A 208 18.37 30.92 4.83
C LEU A 208 17.67 31.25 6.16
N ASN A 209 17.52 30.29 7.07
CA ASN A 209 17.07 30.54 8.44
C ASN A 209 18.06 31.42 9.24
N GLU A 210 19.37 31.19 9.10
CA GLU A 210 20.39 32.02 9.73
C GLU A 210 20.36 33.47 9.19
N GLU A 211 20.24 33.64 7.86
CA GLU A 211 20.09 34.95 7.25
C GLU A 211 18.79 35.66 7.67
N ILE A 212 17.69 34.92 7.82
CA ILE A 212 16.42 35.42 8.37
C ILE A 212 16.61 35.89 9.81
N ARG A 213 17.26 35.11 10.68
CA ARG A 213 17.54 35.49 12.07
C ARG A 213 18.33 36.79 12.17
N ILE A 214 19.39 36.94 11.37
CA ILE A 214 20.24 38.14 11.36
C ILE A 214 19.42 39.39 10.94
N LEU A 215 18.54 39.25 9.94
CA LEU A 215 17.64 40.34 9.52
C LEU A 215 16.58 40.66 10.58
N GLU A 216 16.00 39.67 11.25
CA GLU A 216 15.04 39.87 12.35
C GLU A 216 15.69 40.62 13.52
N GLU A 217 16.91 40.24 13.90
CA GLU A 217 17.69 40.97 14.91
C GLU A 217 18.05 42.40 14.48
N GLU A 218 18.26 42.66 13.18
CA GLU A 218 18.51 44.02 12.68
C GLU A 218 17.22 44.86 12.64
N GLU A 219 16.12 44.36 12.07
CA GLU A 219 14.83 45.06 12.07
C GLU A 219 14.40 45.40 13.52
N GLU A 220 14.61 44.50 14.47
CA GLU A 220 14.24 44.72 15.88
C GLU A 220 15.15 45.74 16.59
N ARG A 221 16.46 45.75 16.29
CA ARG A 221 17.39 46.81 16.72
C ARG A 221 16.98 48.16 16.14
N GLN A 222 16.74 48.24 14.83
CA GLN A 222 16.27 49.45 14.18
C GLN A 222 14.92 49.93 14.75
N ARG A 223 14.00 49.02 15.09
CA ARG A 223 12.72 49.35 15.75
C ARG A 223 12.95 49.99 17.12
N LYS A 224 13.81 49.38 17.96
CA LYS A 224 14.20 49.90 19.28
C LYS A 224 14.87 51.28 19.20
N GLU A 225 15.66 51.55 18.18
CA GLU A 225 16.25 52.89 17.96
C GLU A 225 15.24 53.92 17.46
N LYS A 226 14.42 53.56 16.46
CA LYS A 226 13.31 54.40 15.96
C LYS A 226 12.36 54.78 17.09
N GLU A 227 12.07 53.85 18.01
CA GLU A 227 11.27 54.11 19.22
C GLU A 227 11.97 55.07 20.20
N LYS A 228 13.26 54.85 20.53
CA LYS A 228 14.05 55.78 21.38
C LYS A 228 14.05 57.20 20.80
N VAL A 229 14.28 57.34 19.49
CA VAL A 229 14.26 58.65 18.80
C VAL A 229 12.85 59.27 18.81
N LEU A 230 11.80 58.48 18.61
CA LEU A 230 10.42 58.97 18.69
C LEU A 230 10.05 59.41 20.11
N ARG A 231 10.49 58.68 21.14
CA ARG A 231 10.33 59.04 22.56
C ARG A 231 11.06 60.33 22.89
N GLY A 232 12.30 60.50 22.42
CA GLY A 232 13.06 61.74 22.55
C GLY A 232 12.36 62.93 21.89
N LYS A 233 11.90 62.78 20.64
CA LYS A 233 11.11 63.81 19.93
C LYS A 233 9.81 64.16 20.66
N ARG A 234 9.11 63.18 21.26
CA ARG A 234 7.91 63.42 22.08
C ARG A 234 8.24 64.24 23.33
N ILE A 235 9.28 63.86 24.09
CA ILE A 235 9.76 64.59 25.28
C ILE A 235 10.06 66.06 24.95
N GLN A 236 10.77 66.30 23.84
CA GLN A 236 11.10 67.64 23.35
C GLN A 236 9.86 68.42 22.88
N SER A 237 8.96 67.80 22.12
CA SER A 237 7.73 68.46 21.64
C SER A 237 6.77 68.87 22.76
N LEU A 238 6.78 68.14 23.88
CA LEU A 238 6.04 68.44 25.10
C LEU A 238 6.84 69.33 26.07
N HIS A 239 8.04 69.78 25.69
CA HIS A 239 8.95 70.57 26.51
C HIS A 239 9.27 69.98 27.90
N LEU A 240 9.11 68.66 28.08
CA LEU A 240 9.32 67.99 29.38
C LEU A 240 10.78 68.07 29.84
N GLU A 241 11.70 68.29 28.90
CA GLU A 241 13.10 68.66 29.10
C GLU A 241 13.33 69.97 29.92
N LYS A 242 12.31 70.83 30.04
CA LYS A 242 12.37 72.11 30.77
C LYS A 242 11.80 72.02 32.19
N LEU A 243 11.25 70.86 32.57
CA LEU A 243 10.71 70.60 33.90
C LEU A 243 11.73 69.83 34.76
N ASP A 244 11.77 70.14 36.05
CA ASP A 244 12.64 69.46 37.01
C ASP A 244 12.01 68.20 37.63
N ALA A 245 12.79 67.49 38.44
CA ALA A 245 12.38 66.22 39.04
C ALA A 245 11.29 66.34 40.13
N HIS A 246 10.93 67.54 40.56
CA HIS A 246 9.79 67.82 41.44
C HIS A 246 8.56 68.19 40.61
N GLU A 247 8.68 69.12 39.68
CA GLU A 247 7.60 69.51 38.75
C GLU A 247 7.06 68.31 37.94
N LEU A 248 7.94 67.43 37.46
CA LEU A 248 7.55 66.19 36.77
C LEU A 248 6.79 65.21 37.67
N ARG A 249 7.05 65.19 38.99
CA ARG A 249 6.31 64.33 39.93
C ARG A 249 4.90 64.87 40.19
N VAL A 250 4.76 66.19 40.32
CA VAL A 250 3.44 66.84 40.43
C VAL A 250 2.59 66.55 39.19
N LEU A 251 3.16 66.74 37.99
CA LEU A 251 2.50 66.44 36.72
C LEU A 251 1.97 64.99 36.64
N ILE A 252 2.74 64.02 37.13
CA ILE A 252 2.34 62.60 37.16
C ILE A 252 1.21 62.35 38.16
N VAL A 253 1.25 62.97 39.35
CA VAL A 253 0.19 62.83 40.36
C VAL A 253 -1.12 63.43 39.85
N ASP A 254 -1.08 64.65 39.31
CA ASP A 254 -2.27 65.33 38.78
C ASP A 254 -2.91 64.53 37.64
N LEU A 255 -2.10 63.93 36.75
CA LEU A 255 -2.61 63.08 35.65
C LEU A 255 -3.30 61.79 36.12
N VAL A 256 -2.87 61.21 37.25
CA VAL A 256 -3.52 60.03 37.84
C VAL A 256 -4.83 60.42 38.54
N VAL A 257 -4.90 61.62 39.13
CA VAL A 257 -6.10 62.15 39.78
C VAL A 257 -7.16 62.58 38.74
N ASP A 258 -6.77 63.26 37.66
CA ASP A 258 -7.64 63.75 36.59
C ASP A 258 -8.04 62.67 35.55
N GLY A 259 -7.73 61.39 35.81
CA GLY A 259 -8.15 60.27 34.95
C GLY A 259 -7.46 60.21 33.58
N GLY A 260 -6.29 60.84 33.42
CA GLY A 260 -5.38 60.61 32.28
C GLY A 260 -5.85 61.11 30.90
N SER A 261 -6.83 62.01 30.81
CA SER A 261 -7.29 62.51 29.50
C SER A 261 -6.23 63.35 28.79
N LYS A 262 -6.12 63.22 27.45
CA LYS A 262 -5.20 64.03 26.61
C LYS A 262 -5.40 65.54 26.82
N HIS A 263 -6.64 65.97 27.03
CA HIS A 263 -6.98 67.38 27.18
C HIS A 263 -6.68 67.90 28.59
N SER A 264 -6.80 67.05 29.62
CA SER A 264 -6.26 67.35 30.96
C SER A 264 -4.75 67.55 30.89
N LEU A 265 -4.03 66.67 30.19
CA LEU A 265 -2.57 66.73 30.05
C LEU A 265 -2.09 68.04 29.39
N GLU A 266 -2.76 68.47 28.32
CA GLU A 266 -2.50 69.76 27.67
C GLU A 266 -2.76 70.95 28.60
N ASN A 267 -3.84 70.91 29.40
CA ASN A 267 -4.18 72.01 30.33
C ASN A 267 -3.23 72.08 31.54
N ILE A 268 -2.90 70.94 32.16
CA ILE A 268 -1.98 70.86 33.31
C ILE A 268 -0.57 71.32 32.90
N LEU A 269 -0.06 70.84 31.75
CA LEU A 269 1.26 71.21 31.25
C LEU A 269 1.38 72.72 30.97
N ASN A 270 0.36 73.33 30.36
CA ASN A 270 0.31 74.77 30.13
C ASN A 270 0.29 75.58 31.43
N ARG A 271 -0.32 75.06 32.51
CA ARG A 271 -0.31 75.70 33.83
C ARG A 271 1.09 75.72 34.45
N VAL A 272 1.75 74.55 34.54
CA VAL A 272 3.09 74.45 35.16
C VAL A 272 4.12 75.28 34.39
N LEU A 273 4.08 75.27 33.05
CA LEU A 273 4.95 76.10 32.22
C LEU A 273 4.71 77.61 32.43
N LYS A 274 3.48 78.04 32.75
CA LYS A 274 3.15 79.44 33.05
C LYS A 274 3.65 79.86 34.43
N GLU A 275 3.42 79.03 35.45
CA GLU A 275 3.91 79.26 36.81
C GLU A 275 5.44 79.39 36.85
N LYS A 276 6.16 78.66 35.98
CA LYS A 276 7.61 78.79 35.78
C LYS A 276 8.04 80.07 35.06
N ALA A 277 7.26 80.54 34.08
CA ALA A 277 7.55 81.77 33.35
C ALA A 277 7.40 83.04 34.22
N GLU A 278 6.53 83.01 35.23
CA GLU A 278 6.28 84.12 36.14
C GLU A 278 7.34 84.28 37.25
N ASN A 279 8.26 83.31 37.41
CA ASN A 279 9.18 83.22 38.55
C ASN A 279 10.69 83.34 38.18
N SER A 280 11.03 83.80 36.98
CA SER A 280 12.41 83.75 36.46
C SER A 280 13.19 85.07 36.61
N THR A 281 13.78 85.32 37.79
CA THR A 281 14.75 86.41 38.00
C THR A 281 15.82 86.11 39.06
N VAL A 282 17.06 86.60 38.84
CA VAL A 282 18.20 86.80 39.80
C VAL A 282 19.30 85.72 39.96
N VAL A 283 20.41 85.94 39.23
CA VAL A 283 21.86 85.96 39.62
C VAL A 283 22.57 84.79 40.37
N VAL A 284 23.42 84.08 39.59
CA VAL A 284 24.85 83.65 39.77
C VAL A 284 25.61 83.86 41.11
N GLU A 285 26.33 82.83 41.64
CA GLU A 285 27.79 82.91 41.92
C GLU A 285 28.57 81.59 42.19
N VAL A 286 29.90 81.69 41.96
CA VAL A 286 31.01 80.70 41.85
C VAL A 286 31.56 80.23 43.23
N ASN A 287 32.24 79.10 43.49
CA ASN A 287 32.98 78.11 42.66
C ASN A 287 32.54 76.63 42.92
N VAL A 288 33.30 75.56 43.30
CA VAL A 288 34.69 75.29 43.78
C VAL A 288 35.16 73.88 43.26
N ASP A 289 36.46 73.54 43.34
CA ASP A 289 37.04 72.22 43.00
C ASP A 289 36.82 71.13 44.10
N GLY A 290 37.11 69.82 43.88
CA GLY A 290 37.84 69.21 42.76
C GLY A 290 37.69 67.68 42.61
N SER A 291 38.44 67.10 41.68
CA SER A 291 38.32 65.72 41.16
C SER A 291 38.80 64.59 42.11
N ILE A 292 38.33 63.35 41.86
CA ILE A 292 39.20 62.14 41.75
C ILE A 292 38.45 60.94 41.11
N ASN A 293 39.26 60.00 40.62
CA ASN A 293 39.08 58.95 39.60
C ASN A 293 38.04 57.82 39.81
N GLU A 294 37.95 57.04 38.72
CA GLU A 294 37.33 55.73 38.47
C GLU A 294 38.00 54.54 39.22
N LYS A 295 37.24 53.43 39.37
CA LYS A 295 37.62 52.00 39.61
C LYS A 295 37.72 51.43 41.05
N THR A 296 36.81 50.47 41.30
CA THR A 296 36.96 49.10 41.90
C THR A 296 37.65 48.92 43.29
N ASP A 297 37.47 47.84 44.08
CA ASP A 297 36.92 46.48 43.90
C ASP A 297 36.15 45.95 45.15
N ALA A 298 35.30 44.94 44.93
CA ALA A 298 34.88 43.76 45.73
C ALA A 298 34.70 43.74 47.29
N ASP A 299 33.90 42.73 47.71
CA ASP A 299 33.70 42.14 49.06
C ASP A 299 33.03 43.01 50.16
N THR A 300 32.21 42.47 51.09
CA THR A 300 31.91 41.06 51.50
C THR A 300 30.37 40.84 51.74
N PRO A 301 29.80 39.75 52.37
CA PRO A 301 28.67 39.03 51.76
C PRO A 301 27.31 39.04 52.53
N ALA A 302 26.31 38.35 51.97
CA ALA A 302 25.07 37.94 52.64
C ALA A 302 25.30 36.73 53.60
N PRO A 303 24.36 36.41 54.53
CA PRO A 303 23.17 35.62 54.16
C PRO A 303 21.84 35.95 54.91
N ASP A 304 20.70 35.77 54.23
CA ASP A 304 19.66 34.72 54.43
C ASP A 304 19.51 34.09 55.84
N GLU A 305 18.33 33.69 56.36
CA GLU A 305 16.92 33.72 55.92
C GLU A 305 15.99 33.45 57.15
N PRO A 306 14.65 33.29 57.01
CA PRO A 306 14.13 31.91 57.04
C PRO A 306 12.96 31.61 56.07
N LEU A 307 13.14 30.48 55.38
CA LEU A 307 12.32 29.84 54.34
C LEU A 307 11.09 29.04 54.87
N ILE A 308 10.39 28.37 53.94
CA ILE A 308 9.51 27.18 54.04
C ILE A 308 8.00 27.36 54.30
N ALA A 309 7.21 26.92 53.30
CA ALA A 309 5.95 26.18 53.48
C ALA A 309 5.63 25.26 52.27
N THR A 310 6.58 24.41 51.90
CA THR A 310 6.42 23.17 51.09
C THR A 310 7.06 22.03 51.92
N TRP A 311 6.79 20.72 51.80
CA TRP A 311 6.22 19.84 50.77
C TRP A 311 5.45 18.68 51.46
N VAL A 312 4.67 17.88 50.73
CA VAL A 312 4.63 16.39 50.87
C VAL A 312 4.45 15.78 49.47
N GLU A 313 5.06 14.61 49.21
CA GLU A 313 5.04 13.87 47.94
C GLU A 313 4.17 12.59 48.01
N SER A 314 4.21 11.78 46.94
CA SER A 314 4.08 10.30 46.96
C SER A 314 2.67 9.66 46.94
N ASP A 315 2.31 9.23 45.72
CA ASP A 315 1.93 7.85 45.35
C ASP A 315 0.50 7.26 45.42
N THR A 316 0.23 6.48 44.36
CA THR A 316 -0.67 5.30 44.20
C THR A 316 -2.19 5.43 43.97
N VAL A 317 -2.57 5.07 42.73
CA VAL A 317 -3.51 3.95 42.36
C VAL A 317 -4.96 4.25 41.91
N ASP A 318 -5.28 3.66 40.75
CA ASP A 318 -6.54 3.24 40.10
C ASP A 318 -7.71 4.20 39.80
N MET A 319 -7.87 4.48 38.48
CA MET A 319 -9.00 4.12 37.58
C MET A 319 -10.46 4.63 37.80
N ASP A 320 -11.23 4.50 36.70
CA ASP A 320 -12.69 4.64 36.53
C ASP A 320 -13.28 6.07 36.64
N ASP A 321 -14.32 6.48 35.91
CA ASP A 321 -14.88 6.11 34.59
C ASP A 321 -15.81 7.27 34.12
N ASP A 322 -16.32 7.22 32.88
CA ASP A 322 -17.32 8.13 32.25
C ASP A 322 -16.93 9.65 32.10
N GLY A 323 -17.35 10.39 31.07
CA GLY A 323 -18.07 9.97 29.86
C GLY A 323 -19.09 11.00 29.33
N GLU A 324 -18.66 12.02 28.58
CA GLU A 324 -19.51 12.75 27.60
C GLU A 324 -18.63 13.69 26.73
N GLU A 325 -18.36 13.30 25.48
CA GLU A 325 -17.95 14.21 24.40
C GLU A 325 -19.12 14.33 23.42
N VAL A 326 -19.40 15.54 22.93
CA VAL A 326 -20.47 15.81 21.96
C VAL A 326 -19.84 16.36 20.69
N GLU A 327 -20.34 15.89 19.55
CA GLU A 327 -19.75 16.04 18.22
C GLU A 327 -19.97 17.46 17.66
N ASP A 328 -18.91 18.07 17.10
CA ASP A 328 -19.04 19.21 16.19
C ASP A 328 -19.28 18.68 14.76
N GLU A 329 -20.47 18.94 14.21
CA GLU A 329 -20.84 18.49 12.85
C GLU A 329 -20.18 19.34 11.76
N ASP A 330 -19.39 18.71 10.88
CA ASP A 330 -18.98 19.30 9.60
C ASP A 330 -20.21 19.48 8.68
N ALA A 331 -20.41 20.69 8.16
CA ALA A 331 -21.46 21.00 7.20
C ALA A 331 -20.86 21.45 5.86
N GLU A 332 -21.09 20.64 4.82
CA GLU A 332 -20.57 20.84 3.47
C GLU A 332 -21.08 22.12 2.80
N LYS A 333 -20.35 22.60 1.79
CA LYS A 333 -20.89 23.49 0.76
C LYS A 333 -20.49 23.04 -0.63
N GLU A 334 -21.51 22.81 -1.45
CA GLU A 334 -21.43 22.47 -2.86
C GLU A 334 -21.01 23.70 -3.70
N ASP A 335 -20.26 23.46 -4.77
CA ASP A 335 -20.02 24.47 -5.81
C ASP A 335 -21.26 24.58 -6.73
N ALA A 336 -21.71 25.80 -6.98
CA ALA A 336 -22.75 26.10 -7.97
C ALA A 336 -22.45 27.43 -8.68
N ASP A 337 -22.35 27.40 -10.01
CA ASP A 337 -22.19 28.58 -10.86
C ASP A 337 -23.51 29.35 -11.00
N GLU A 338 -23.49 30.67 -10.88
CA GLU A 338 -24.48 31.55 -11.51
C GLU A 338 -23.85 32.94 -11.80
N GLU A 339 -24.28 33.58 -12.90
CA GLU A 339 -23.67 34.79 -13.48
C GLU A 339 -24.40 36.09 -13.06
N ASP A 340 -23.67 37.22 -13.13
CA ASP A 340 -24.13 38.62 -13.24
C ASP A 340 -25.26 39.18 -12.32
N GLU A 341 -24.95 40.24 -11.55
CA GLU A 341 -25.27 41.63 -11.97
C GLU A 341 -24.51 42.70 -11.14
N ASP A 342 -24.39 43.92 -11.70
CA ASP A 342 -23.65 45.07 -11.11
C ASP A 342 -24.60 46.08 -10.45
N GLU A 343 -24.29 46.50 -9.21
CA GLU A 343 -24.52 47.91 -8.85
C GLU A 343 -23.49 48.43 -7.83
N GLY A 344 -22.53 49.23 -8.32
CA GLY A 344 -21.32 49.60 -7.58
C GLY A 344 -21.42 50.62 -6.45
N LYS A 345 -20.37 50.63 -5.61
CA LYS A 345 -20.01 51.72 -4.68
C LYS A 345 -18.49 51.99 -4.71
N PRO A 346 -17.95 53.05 -4.08
CA PRO A 346 -17.01 53.91 -4.79
C PRO A 346 -15.61 53.31 -4.96
N LYS A 347 -14.93 53.77 -6.02
CA LYS A 347 -13.51 53.56 -6.21
C LYS A 347 -12.74 54.21 -5.05
N GLU A 348 -12.25 53.41 -4.11
CA GLU A 348 -11.05 53.82 -3.39
C GLU A 348 -9.92 53.99 -4.42
N GLU A 349 -9.25 55.13 -4.37
CA GLU A 349 -8.05 55.33 -5.18
C GLU A 349 -7.01 54.30 -4.73
N LYS A 350 -6.69 53.34 -5.61
CA LYS A 350 -5.54 52.44 -5.45
C LYS A 350 -4.26 53.27 -5.50
N THR A 351 -3.97 53.90 -4.37
CA THR A 351 -2.70 54.55 -4.07
C THR A 351 -1.65 53.46 -4.21
N LYS A 352 -0.92 53.48 -5.31
CA LYS A 352 0.22 52.59 -5.55
C LYS A 352 1.37 52.99 -4.63
N GLN A 353 1.20 52.71 -3.33
CA GLN A 353 2.34 52.31 -2.53
C GLN A 353 2.74 50.93 -3.05
N GLU A 354 3.71 50.95 -3.95
CA GLU A 354 4.60 49.81 -4.15
C GLU A 354 5.23 49.55 -2.77
N LYS A 355 4.66 48.58 -2.03
CA LYS A 355 5.33 48.04 -0.85
C LYS A 355 6.61 47.42 -1.39
N GLU A 356 7.75 48.03 -1.06
CA GLU A 356 9.01 47.31 -1.04
C GLU A 356 8.85 46.16 -0.04
N GLU A 357 8.51 44.98 -0.56
CA GLU A 357 8.43 43.74 0.18
C GLU A 357 9.76 43.55 0.91
N SER A 358 9.75 43.46 2.25
CA SER A 358 10.99 43.47 3.03
C SER A 358 11.91 42.34 2.56
N GLU A 359 13.21 42.55 2.55
CA GLU A 359 14.19 41.47 2.30
C GLU A 359 13.95 40.28 3.25
N LEU A 360 13.46 40.55 4.46
CA LEU A 360 12.99 39.52 5.39
C LEU A 360 11.77 38.74 4.87
N GLU A 361 10.79 39.42 4.29
CA GLU A 361 9.57 38.82 3.75
C GLU A 361 9.86 37.96 2.50
N LYS A 362 10.73 38.46 1.61
CA LYS A 362 11.28 37.71 0.47
C LYS A 362 12.03 36.46 0.91
N LYS A 363 12.93 36.55 1.90
CA LYS A 363 13.64 35.35 2.41
C LYS A 363 12.67 34.37 3.09
N ARG A 364 11.67 34.86 3.83
CA ARG A 364 10.60 34.03 4.40
C ARG A 364 9.68 33.38 3.35
N SER A 365 9.52 33.93 2.15
CA SER A 365 8.79 33.27 1.04
C SER A 365 9.66 32.20 0.37
N THR A 366 10.92 32.51 0.05
CA THR A 366 11.90 31.53 -0.46
C THR A 366 12.08 30.35 0.49
N ARG A 367 12.18 30.59 1.81
CA ARG A 367 12.29 29.51 2.81
C ARG A 367 11.08 28.58 2.79
N ARG A 368 9.85 29.12 2.72
CA ARG A 368 8.63 28.30 2.59
C ARG A 368 8.71 27.42 1.34
N GLY A 369 9.06 28.00 0.19
CA GLY A 369 9.24 27.26 -1.06
C GLY A 369 10.36 26.21 -1.04
N ILE A 370 11.40 26.36 -0.20
CA ILE A 370 12.39 25.30 0.06
C ILE A 370 11.78 24.22 0.96
N SER A 371 11.18 24.60 2.09
CA SER A 371 10.56 23.68 3.06
C SER A 371 9.49 22.78 2.43
N ASP A 372 8.66 23.32 1.54
CA ASP A 372 7.65 22.56 0.79
C ASP A 372 8.30 21.54 -0.17
N LYS A 373 9.36 21.91 -0.90
CA LYS A 373 10.15 20.95 -1.71
C LYS A 373 10.80 19.87 -0.84
N LEU A 374 11.26 20.25 0.35
CA LEU A 374 11.93 19.36 1.30
C LEU A 374 10.95 18.31 1.84
N ARG A 375 9.69 18.72 2.12
CA ARG A 375 8.59 17.81 2.44
C ARG A 375 8.27 16.85 1.29
N THR A 376 8.18 17.32 0.05
CA THR A 376 7.90 16.44 -1.11
C THR A 376 9.04 15.47 -1.38
N LEU A 377 10.30 15.92 -1.35
CA LEU A 377 11.48 15.05 -1.55
C LEU A 377 11.58 13.98 -0.46
N LYS A 378 11.27 14.32 0.80
CA LYS A 378 11.22 13.33 1.90
C LYS A 378 10.11 12.31 1.70
N SER A 379 8.91 12.71 1.25
CA SER A 379 7.85 11.75 0.90
C SER A 379 8.27 10.84 -0.24
N GLU A 380 8.81 11.39 -1.34
CA GLU A 380 9.33 10.60 -2.46
C GLU A 380 10.37 9.57 -1.99
N ARG A 381 11.32 9.98 -1.13
CA ARG A 381 12.33 9.10 -0.53
C ARG A 381 11.70 8.00 0.31
N ASP A 382 10.74 8.33 1.18
CA ASP A 382 10.05 7.37 2.05
C ASP A 382 9.21 6.37 1.24
N ASP A 383 8.53 6.84 0.20
CA ASP A 383 7.69 6.01 -0.68
C ASP A 383 8.54 5.10 -1.58
N LEU A 384 9.71 5.58 -2.00
CA LEU A 384 10.75 4.72 -2.59
C LEU A 384 11.24 3.66 -1.58
N GLU A 385 11.58 4.03 -0.35
CA GLU A 385 12.05 3.06 0.67
C GLU A 385 11.00 2.00 1.03
N LYS A 386 9.70 2.33 0.94
CA LYS A 386 8.61 1.35 1.03
C LYS A 386 8.58 0.45 -0.21
N GLU A 387 8.65 1.00 -1.42
CA GLU A 387 8.63 0.22 -2.68
C GLU A 387 9.80 -0.77 -2.79
N ALA A 388 11.00 -0.41 -2.34
CA ALA A 388 12.17 -1.30 -2.31
C ALA A 388 11.96 -2.59 -1.48
N LYS A 389 11.05 -2.55 -0.49
CA LYS A 389 10.77 -3.64 0.44
C LYS A 389 9.61 -4.53 -0.02
N LEU A 390 8.92 -4.18 -1.11
CA LEU A 390 7.79 -4.95 -1.62
C LEU A 390 8.27 -6.12 -2.47
N ASP A 391 7.73 -7.31 -2.20
CA ASP A 391 7.98 -8.46 -3.05
C ASP A 391 7.09 -8.46 -4.28
N PHE A 392 7.69 -8.08 -5.43
CA PHE A 392 7.04 -8.15 -6.73
C PHE A 392 7.15 -9.53 -7.42
N GLY A 393 7.58 -10.57 -6.70
CA GLY A 393 7.77 -11.93 -7.22
C GLY A 393 9.19 -12.20 -7.75
N PRO A 394 9.45 -13.46 -8.15
CA PRO A 394 10.78 -13.90 -8.60
C PRO A 394 11.20 -13.27 -9.93
N GLU A 395 10.27 -13.04 -10.86
CA GLU A 395 10.54 -12.42 -12.16
C GLU A 395 10.12 -10.94 -12.19
N LYS A 396 9.68 -10.40 -11.04
CA LYS A 396 9.08 -9.07 -10.87
C LYS A 396 7.77 -8.89 -11.63
N GLU A 397 7.08 -10.00 -11.90
CA GLU A 397 5.80 -10.06 -12.63
C GLU A 397 4.68 -9.24 -11.95
N TRP A 398 4.70 -9.10 -10.63
CA TRP A 398 3.65 -8.39 -9.89
C TRP A 398 3.81 -6.87 -9.89
N TRP A 399 4.99 -6.34 -10.23
CA TRP A 399 5.22 -4.88 -10.31
C TRP A 399 4.23 -4.21 -11.28
N ALA A 400 3.83 -4.95 -12.31
CA ALA A 400 2.84 -4.57 -13.30
C ALA A 400 1.49 -4.08 -12.74
N LEU A 401 1.10 -4.53 -11.54
CA LEU A 401 -0.17 -4.22 -10.87
C LEU A 401 -0.04 -3.11 -9.79
N LYS A 402 1.17 -2.64 -9.48
CA LYS A 402 1.39 -1.64 -8.44
C LYS A 402 0.69 -0.32 -8.81
N GLY A 403 -0.18 0.16 -7.90
CA GLY A 403 -0.95 1.38 -8.12
C GLY A 403 -2.16 1.21 -9.06
N GLN A 404 -2.47 -0.01 -9.47
CA GLN A 404 -3.76 -0.35 -10.10
C GLN A 404 -4.76 -0.77 -9.02
N CYS A 405 -6.03 -0.47 -9.24
CA CYS A 405 -7.14 -0.81 -8.35
C CYS A 405 -8.27 -1.41 -9.18
N PHE A 406 -8.88 -2.48 -8.66
CA PHE A 406 -9.93 -3.24 -9.34
C PHE A 406 -11.17 -3.25 -8.44
N SER A 407 -12.36 -3.12 -9.03
CA SER A 407 -13.62 -3.06 -8.26
C SER A 407 -14.73 -3.94 -8.83
N ILE A 408 -15.60 -4.43 -7.95
CA ILE A 408 -16.83 -5.16 -8.28
C ILE A 408 -17.97 -4.66 -7.40
N ASP A 409 -19.14 -4.46 -7.99
CA ASP A 409 -20.37 -4.13 -7.29
C ASP A 409 -21.16 -5.43 -7.05
N THR A 410 -21.26 -5.90 -5.79
CA THR A 410 -21.95 -7.15 -5.44
C THR A 410 -22.53 -7.10 -4.02
N GLY A 411 -23.63 -7.82 -3.79
CA GLY A 411 -24.33 -7.84 -2.50
C GLY A 411 -24.93 -6.49 -2.06
N GLY A 412 -24.94 -5.47 -2.94
CA GLY A 412 -25.35 -4.10 -2.64
C GLY A 412 -24.22 -3.15 -2.25
N TYR A 413 -22.95 -3.61 -2.26
CA TYR A 413 -21.76 -2.83 -1.89
C TYR A 413 -20.74 -2.82 -3.03
N LYS A 414 -19.92 -1.77 -3.12
CA LYS A 414 -18.77 -1.71 -4.02
C LYS A 414 -17.50 -2.13 -3.31
N TYR A 415 -16.94 -3.27 -3.71
CA TYR A 415 -15.63 -3.71 -3.24
C TYR A 415 -14.55 -3.20 -4.17
N GLU A 416 -13.47 -2.64 -3.62
CA GLU A 416 -12.30 -2.19 -4.38
C GLU A 416 -11.01 -2.71 -3.72
N MET A 417 -10.11 -3.25 -4.53
CA MET A 417 -8.84 -3.84 -4.11
C MET A 417 -7.70 -3.29 -4.98
N CYS A 418 -6.69 -2.70 -4.33
CA CYS A 418 -5.44 -2.29 -4.97
C CYS A 418 -4.29 -3.21 -4.49
N PRO A 419 -3.70 -4.07 -5.34
CA PRO A 419 -2.49 -4.81 -5.01
C PRO A 419 -1.36 -3.86 -4.58
N PHE A 420 -0.61 -4.24 -3.54
CA PHE A 420 0.41 -3.38 -2.88
C PHE A 420 -0.14 -2.07 -2.26
N GLY A 421 -1.46 -1.92 -2.14
CA GLY A 421 -2.13 -0.73 -1.60
C GLY A 421 -3.08 -1.07 -0.45
N LYS A 422 -4.37 -0.76 -0.63
CA LYS A 422 -5.45 -1.01 0.33
C LYS A 422 -6.62 -1.70 -0.35
N ALA A 423 -7.50 -2.29 0.45
CA ALA A 423 -8.81 -2.77 0.02
C ALA A 423 -9.92 -2.14 0.87
N LYS A 424 -11.09 -1.91 0.27
CA LYS A 424 -12.24 -1.24 0.89
C LYS A 424 -13.59 -1.78 0.38
N GLN A 425 -14.63 -1.57 1.18
CA GLN A 425 -16.03 -1.79 0.87
C GLN A 425 -16.72 -0.41 0.99
N ASP A 426 -17.06 0.20 -0.13
CA ASP A 426 -17.43 1.61 -0.25
C ASP A 426 -16.41 2.53 0.42
N HIS A 427 -16.71 3.01 1.64
CA HIS A 427 -15.86 3.86 2.48
C HIS A 427 -15.12 3.08 3.60
N ILE A 428 -15.54 1.85 3.89
CA ILE A 428 -15.03 1.02 4.99
C ILE A 428 -13.72 0.34 4.57
N SER A 429 -12.65 0.53 5.35
CA SER A 429 -11.37 -0.15 5.09
C SER A 429 -11.46 -1.65 5.42
N LEU A 430 -11.16 -2.52 4.44
CA LEU A 430 -11.03 -3.96 4.63
C LEU A 430 -9.60 -4.39 4.98
N GLY A 431 -8.62 -3.52 4.77
CA GLY A 431 -7.22 -3.75 5.16
C GLY A 431 -6.22 -3.02 4.27
N SER A 432 -4.98 -2.93 4.76
CA SER A 432 -3.81 -2.55 3.99
C SER A 432 -3.01 -3.80 3.61
N TRP A 433 -2.29 -3.74 2.49
CA TRP A 433 -1.45 -4.83 1.99
C TRP A 433 -0.47 -5.35 3.06
N SER A 434 -0.53 -6.64 3.38
CA SER A 434 0.41 -7.30 4.29
C SER A 434 1.26 -8.39 3.63
N GLY A 435 0.99 -8.74 2.37
CA GLY A 435 1.87 -9.58 1.54
C GLY A 435 1.18 -10.78 0.89
N PHE A 436 1.97 -11.70 0.37
CA PHE A 436 1.50 -13.01 -0.09
C PHE A 436 1.57 -14.03 1.05
N GLU A 437 0.69 -15.04 1.02
CA GLU A 437 0.74 -16.13 2.00
C GLU A 437 1.91 -17.09 1.72
N GLU A 438 2.68 -17.42 2.76
CA GLU A 438 3.79 -18.37 2.67
C GLU A 438 3.30 -19.74 2.15
N GLY A 439 4.06 -20.33 1.22
CA GLY A 439 3.69 -21.59 0.58
C GLY A 439 2.56 -21.50 -0.47
N SER A 440 1.87 -20.37 -0.62
CA SER A 440 0.75 -20.23 -1.57
C SER A 440 1.15 -20.13 -3.05
N ASP A 441 2.46 -20.08 -3.37
CA ASP A 441 2.96 -19.90 -4.74
C ASP A 441 2.37 -18.62 -5.38
N TYR A 442 2.37 -17.53 -4.60
CA TYR A 442 1.80 -16.20 -4.90
C TYR A 442 0.29 -16.16 -5.20
N LYS A 443 -0.44 -17.25 -4.97
CA LYS A 443 -1.89 -17.33 -5.27
C LYS A 443 -2.77 -16.68 -4.20
N VAL A 444 -2.27 -16.46 -2.99
CA VAL A 444 -3.05 -15.88 -1.89
C VAL A 444 -2.43 -14.57 -1.43
N PHE A 445 -3.22 -13.50 -1.46
CA PHE A 445 -2.85 -12.13 -1.12
C PHE A 445 -3.55 -11.77 0.18
N LYS A 446 -2.85 -11.15 1.13
CA LYS A 446 -3.40 -10.76 2.43
C LYS A 446 -3.45 -9.24 2.59
N PHE A 447 -4.58 -8.80 3.10
CA PHE A 447 -4.82 -7.44 3.57
C PHE A 447 -5.30 -7.52 5.02
N THR A 448 -4.64 -6.79 5.92
CA THR A 448 -4.93 -6.81 7.36
C THR A 448 -5.00 -5.38 7.90
N ASN A 449 -5.34 -5.21 9.18
CA ASN A 449 -5.43 -3.92 9.84
C ASN A 449 -6.49 -3.02 9.16
N GLY A 450 -7.63 -3.61 8.79
CA GLY A 450 -8.81 -2.91 8.32
C GLY A 450 -9.55 -2.19 9.44
N GLN A 451 -10.60 -1.45 9.09
CA GLN A 451 -11.42 -0.74 10.07
C GLN A 451 -12.03 -1.73 11.06
N ARG A 452 -11.95 -1.43 12.37
CA ARG A 452 -12.39 -2.34 13.43
C ARG A 452 -13.88 -2.67 13.30
N CYS A 453 -14.22 -3.93 13.56
CA CYS A 453 -15.59 -4.42 13.59
C CYS A 453 -16.22 -4.09 14.96
N TRP A 454 -17.48 -3.62 14.98
CA TRP A 454 -18.16 -3.19 16.23
C TRP A 454 -18.19 -4.28 17.32
N ASN A 455 -18.30 -5.54 16.92
CA ASN A 455 -18.24 -6.71 17.80
C ASN A 455 -17.40 -7.83 17.17
N GLY A 456 -16.16 -7.52 16.80
CA GLY A 456 -15.28 -8.47 16.12
C GLY A 456 -13.82 -7.99 16.00
N PRO A 457 -13.00 -8.67 15.20
CA PRO A 457 -11.61 -8.30 14.95
C PRO A 457 -11.50 -7.00 14.11
N GLU A 458 -10.26 -6.59 13.82
CA GLU A 458 -10.02 -5.69 12.70
C GLU A 458 -10.37 -6.39 11.39
N ARG A 459 -10.99 -5.66 10.44
CA ARG A 459 -11.36 -6.25 9.15
C ARG A 459 -10.11 -6.77 8.43
N SER A 460 -10.27 -7.89 7.73
CA SER A 460 -9.24 -8.47 6.88
C SER A 460 -9.84 -8.98 5.57
N LEU A 461 -9.02 -8.99 4.52
CA LEU A 461 -9.37 -9.52 3.22
C LEU A 461 -8.29 -10.50 2.75
N THR A 462 -8.71 -11.74 2.47
CA THR A 462 -7.87 -12.77 1.84
C THR A 462 -8.32 -12.96 0.40
N VAL A 463 -7.46 -12.63 -0.55
CA VAL A 463 -7.75 -12.74 -1.99
C VAL A 463 -7.14 -14.02 -2.51
N LYS A 464 -7.91 -14.82 -3.25
CA LYS A 464 -7.47 -16.04 -3.93
C LYS A 464 -7.40 -15.77 -5.43
N GLY A 465 -6.19 -15.68 -5.93
CA GLY A 465 -5.89 -15.45 -7.33
C GLY A 465 -5.90 -16.72 -8.17
N SER A 466 -6.20 -16.55 -9.45
CA SER A 466 -6.19 -17.57 -10.50
C SER A 466 -5.63 -16.99 -11.80
N CYS A 467 -5.15 -17.86 -12.70
CA CYS A 467 -4.76 -17.43 -14.05
C CYS A 467 -5.98 -16.88 -14.79
N GLY A 468 -5.78 -15.78 -15.51
CA GLY A 468 -6.79 -15.17 -16.37
C GLY A 468 -6.17 -14.32 -17.47
N VAL A 469 -7.01 -13.92 -18.42
CA VAL A 469 -6.62 -13.06 -19.54
C VAL A 469 -6.43 -11.62 -19.09
N GLU A 470 -7.20 -11.15 -18.10
CA GLU A 470 -7.25 -9.77 -17.62
C GLU A 470 -7.48 -9.74 -16.09
N GLU A 471 -7.21 -8.60 -15.46
CA GLU A 471 -7.42 -8.34 -14.05
C GLU A 471 -8.91 -8.15 -13.70
N ILE A 472 -9.56 -9.22 -13.22
CA ILE A 472 -10.99 -9.23 -12.93
C ILE A 472 -11.24 -9.86 -11.55
N ILE A 473 -12.01 -9.17 -10.70
CA ILE A 473 -12.59 -9.76 -9.50
C ILE A 473 -13.84 -10.54 -9.92
N LEU A 474 -13.93 -11.82 -9.55
CA LEU A 474 -15.05 -12.70 -9.92
C LEU A 474 -16.16 -12.71 -8.88
N ASP A 475 -15.79 -12.66 -7.60
CA ASP A 475 -16.67 -12.95 -6.47
C ASP A 475 -16.09 -12.37 -5.17
N VAL A 476 -16.96 -12.00 -4.23
CA VAL A 476 -16.62 -11.52 -2.88
C VAL A 476 -17.62 -12.10 -1.89
N SER A 477 -17.12 -12.72 -0.82
CA SER A 477 -17.93 -13.34 0.24
C SER A 477 -17.38 -12.99 1.62
N GLU A 478 -18.27 -12.92 2.61
CA GLU A 478 -17.94 -12.77 4.04
C GLU A 478 -18.25 -14.10 4.77
N PRO A 479 -17.32 -15.08 4.76
CA PRO A 479 -17.53 -16.37 5.43
C PRO A 479 -17.58 -16.29 6.96
N SER A 480 -16.92 -15.30 7.56
CA SER A 480 -16.93 -15.01 9.00
C SER A 480 -17.10 -13.50 9.19
N THR A 481 -17.70 -13.08 10.30
CA THR A 481 -17.91 -11.66 10.62
C THR A 481 -16.61 -10.85 10.50
N CYS A 482 -16.59 -9.88 9.57
CA CYS A 482 -15.46 -9.01 9.25
C CYS A 482 -14.19 -9.72 8.69
N GLU A 483 -14.30 -10.98 8.24
CA GLU A 483 -13.29 -11.67 7.42
C GLU A 483 -13.83 -11.84 5.99
N TYR A 484 -13.16 -11.24 5.01
CA TYR A 484 -13.60 -11.25 3.61
C TYR A 484 -12.74 -12.19 2.75
N HIS A 485 -13.38 -12.93 1.86
CA HIS A 485 -12.76 -13.75 0.82
C HIS A 485 -13.13 -13.21 -0.57
N MET A 486 -12.13 -12.97 -1.42
CA MET A 486 -12.31 -12.47 -2.79
C MET A 486 -11.64 -13.41 -3.79
N GLN A 487 -12.28 -13.63 -4.94
CA GLN A 487 -11.72 -14.38 -6.06
C GLN A 487 -11.22 -13.44 -7.14
N PHE A 488 -9.95 -13.55 -7.54
CA PHE A 488 -9.32 -12.67 -8.52
C PHE A 488 -8.73 -13.47 -9.69
N LYS A 489 -8.78 -12.92 -10.90
CA LYS A 489 -8.07 -13.40 -12.09
C LYS A 489 -6.99 -12.39 -12.47
N THR A 490 -5.82 -12.89 -12.88
CA THR A 490 -4.77 -12.07 -13.51
C THR A 490 -3.80 -12.91 -14.34
N PRO A 491 -3.31 -12.37 -15.48
CA PRO A 491 -2.12 -12.83 -16.19
C PRO A 491 -0.93 -13.23 -15.30
N ALA A 492 -0.67 -12.52 -14.20
CA ALA A 492 0.50 -12.75 -13.34
C ALA A 492 0.57 -14.18 -12.77
N LEU A 493 -0.58 -14.87 -12.61
CA LEU A 493 -0.65 -16.24 -12.11
C LEU A 493 -0.64 -17.32 -13.19
N CYS A 494 -0.62 -16.96 -14.47
CA CYS A 494 -0.51 -17.93 -15.54
C CYS A 494 0.89 -18.58 -15.58
N LYS A 495 0.88 -19.88 -15.91
CA LYS A 495 1.99 -20.84 -15.98
C LYS A 495 1.64 -21.87 -17.06
#